data_AF-A0AAW0GXA1-F1
#
_entry.id   AF-A0AAW0GXA1-F1
#
_cell.length_a   1.000
_cell.length_b   1.000
_cell.length_c   1.000
_cell.angle_alpha   90.00
_cell.angle_beta   90.00
_cell.angle_gamma   90.00
#
_symmetry.space_group_name_H-M   'P 1'
#
loop_
_entity.id
_entity.type
_entity.pdbx_description
1 polymer ?
#
loop_
_entity_poly.entity_id
_entity_poly.type
_entity_poly.pdbx_seq_one_letter_code
_entity_poly.pdbx_strand_id
1 'polypeptide(L)'
;MHLTFTPELSQVTTVPLAKLAEGATHYDLTFKASFDSPAAYEEARRDGTRVEMWTDLPAPGHGETGGWRALAFEYVGDSGDAEKGGLVISCVASERIPSPVQEQTAVYATVSVPAGLIPEGSMFSFTYRVVYSSGHVQWLGAYGQNGILEFVKRDVRVGFEVNGNEVRLSGQKGRQVGTLNMDLRWERWALDKNGVNFSSTSLATNPSRNIVLLPRLAPGSHSIVPLEPLTLTAEYPSGVSVTSEGDIVFRPYVFTTTPSESGVVKHITKSGATLFISTNDGYPATLTAIPAKRIHSTHSAIPIHVNELLSILPSSSQEFLLFHKGSSNYHEISRSISDEVIVLQVPSSGGQFSLTPLFSITTHDEHELSVKVGLASPHSGAKVVPATRAETLLPTPPPSPPAENTTLPSIDAAVESMEGEALSKTVDEVPEPELESQPLADEQSGSQTISATPSTLDLPGRYVPKTPPSSALVAQPRNPPLISESGKTVNWDIQHV
;
A
#
# COMPACT_ATOMS: atom_id res chain seq x y z
N MET A 1 20.68 1.99 -31.40
CA MET A 1 19.91 2.47 -30.24
C MET A 1 18.43 2.28 -30.52
N HIS A 2 17.76 1.39 -29.79
CA HIS A 2 16.31 1.24 -29.87
C HIS A 2 15.67 1.92 -28.64
N LEU A 3 14.72 2.81 -28.89
CA LEU A 3 13.98 3.55 -27.86
C LEU A 3 12.50 3.14 -27.91
N THR A 4 11.92 2.91 -26.74
CA THR A 4 10.47 2.74 -26.58
C THR A 4 9.89 3.95 -25.88
N PHE A 5 8.77 4.46 -26.39
CA PHE A 5 8.12 5.67 -25.88
C PHE A 5 6.80 5.35 -25.20
N THR A 6 6.42 6.17 -24.23
CA THR A 6 5.08 6.16 -23.66
C THR A 6 4.65 7.62 -23.50
N PRO A 7 3.61 8.06 -24.24
CA PRO A 7 2.80 7.32 -25.22
C PRO A 7 3.55 6.89 -26.50
N GLU A 8 3.00 5.91 -27.23
CA GLU A 8 3.58 5.43 -28.49
C GLU A 8 3.18 6.31 -29.69
N LEU A 9 3.99 6.26 -30.76
CA LEU A 9 3.67 6.94 -32.02
C LEU A 9 2.53 6.21 -32.76
N SER A 10 1.84 6.93 -33.66
CA SER A 10 0.70 6.41 -34.43
C SER A 10 -0.48 5.91 -33.60
N GLN A 11 -0.53 6.22 -32.30
CA GLN A 11 -1.64 5.87 -31.41
C GLN A 11 -2.35 7.13 -30.91
N VAL A 12 -3.65 6.99 -30.65
CA VAL A 12 -4.44 7.96 -29.88
C VAL A 12 -4.36 7.56 -28.42
N THR A 13 -3.75 8.39 -27.59
CA THR A 13 -3.66 8.22 -26.15
C THR A 13 -4.65 9.14 -25.47
N THR A 14 -5.64 8.56 -24.80
CA THR A 14 -6.61 9.33 -24.02
C THR A 14 -5.99 9.81 -22.72
N VAL A 15 -6.05 11.12 -22.48
CA VAL A 15 -5.60 11.78 -21.25
C VAL A 15 -6.83 12.23 -20.46
N PRO A 16 -7.12 11.60 -19.31
CA PRO A 16 -8.24 12.01 -18.47
C PRO A 16 -7.96 13.38 -17.84
N LEU A 17 -8.88 14.32 -18.01
CA LEU A 17 -8.88 15.58 -17.29
C LEU A 17 -9.45 15.35 -15.89
N ALA A 18 -8.56 15.05 -14.93
CA ALA A 18 -8.92 15.00 -13.52
C ALA A 18 -9.37 16.38 -13.02
N LYS A 19 -10.20 16.42 -11.97
CA LYS A 19 -10.50 17.68 -11.30
C LYS A 19 -9.20 18.17 -10.67
N LEU A 20 -8.72 19.34 -11.12
CA LEU A 20 -7.55 19.98 -10.52
C LEU A 20 -7.74 20.16 -9.02
N ALA A 21 -6.68 19.90 -8.27
CA ALA A 21 -6.62 20.25 -6.86
C ALA A 21 -6.95 21.74 -6.67
N GLU A 22 -7.52 22.09 -5.52
CA GLU A 22 -7.85 23.48 -5.22
C GLU A 22 -6.60 24.37 -5.34
N GLY A 23 -6.66 25.38 -6.21
CA GLY A 23 -5.53 26.27 -6.52
C GLY A 23 -4.59 25.78 -7.63
N ALA A 24 -4.70 24.54 -8.10
CA ALA A 24 -3.94 24.08 -9.26
C ALA A 24 -4.52 24.69 -10.56
N THR A 25 -3.64 25.30 -11.35
CA THR A 25 -3.99 26.00 -12.60
C THR A 25 -3.48 25.29 -13.85
N HIS A 26 -2.72 24.21 -13.68
CA HIS A 26 -2.05 23.48 -14.75
C HIS A 26 -2.17 21.97 -14.54
N TYR A 27 -2.18 21.22 -15.64
CA TYR A 27 -2.01 19.78 -15.67
C TYR A 27 -0.55 19.44 -15.98
N ASP A 28 0.09 18.63 -15.16
CA ASP A 28 1.44 18.14 -15.44
C ASP A 28 1.35 16.80 -16.18
N LEU A 29 1.86 16.78 -17.42
CA LEU A 29 1.91 15.59 -18.25
C LEU A 29 3.36 15.10 -18.31
N THR A 30 3.59 13.84 -17.97
CA THR A 30 4.93 13.23 -18.02
C THR A 30 5.00 12.18 -19.12
N PHE A 31 5.99 12.34 -19.97
CA PHE A 31 6.32 11.47 -21.10
C PHE A 31 7.54 10.65 -20.73
N LYS A 32 7.59 9.39 -21.18
CA LYS A 32 8.71 8.49 -20.90
C LYS A 32 9.34 8.00 -22.19
N ALA A 33 10.67 7.98 -22.23
CA ALA A 33 11.42 7.23 -23.21
C ALA A 33 12.34 6.24 -22.47
N SER A 34 12.36 4.99 -22.90
CA SER A 34 13.18 3.94 -22.30
C SER A 34 14.17 3.39 -23.32
N PHE A 35 15.42 3.25 -22.90
CA PHE A 35 16.48 2.61 -23.67
C PHE A 35 16.39 1.10 -23.54
N ASP A 36 16.71 0.40 -24.63
CA ASP A 36 16.75 -1.06 -24.71
C ASP A 36 17.72 -1.71 -23.70
N SER A 37 18.73 -0.97 -23.24
CA SER A 37 19.78 -1.47 -22.37
C SER A 37 20.41 -0.37 -21.52
N PRO A 38 20.94 -0.71 -20.32
CA PRO A 38 21.74 0.22 -19.51
C PRO A 38 22.96 0.76 -20.24
N ALA A 39 23.59 -0.05 -21.09
CA ALA A 39 24.74 0.38 -21.88
C ALA A 39 24.38 1.49 -22.86
N ALA A 40 23.25 1.36 -23.58
CA ALA A 40 22.78 2.38 -24.53
C ALA A 40 22.38 3.69 -23.82
N TYR A 41 21.76 3.60 -22.64
CA TYR A 41 21.44 4.77 -21.81
C TYR A 41 22.71 5.54 -21.42
N GLU A 42 23.72 4.85 -20.89
CA GLU A 42 24.98 5.48 -20.47
C GLU A 42 25.80 6.01 -21.65
N GLU A 43 25.77 5.33 -22.79
CA GLU A 43 26.39 5.82 -24.04
C GLU A 43 25.72 7.10 -24.52
N ALA A 44 24.39 7.12 -24.63
CA ALA A 44 23.64 8.31 -25.05
C ALA A 44 23.89 9.50 -24.11
N ARG A 45 23.91 9.26 -22.78
CA ARG A 45 24.23 10.28 -21.79
C ARG A 45 25.65 10.82 -21.96
N ARG A 46 26.64 9.94 -22.11
CA ARG A 46 28.05 10.31 -22.30
C ARG A 46 28.28 11.14 -23.55
N ASP A 47 27.58 10.80 -24.63
CA ASP A 47 27.75 11.44 -25.94
C ASP A 47 26.97 12.76 -26.05
N GLY A 48 26.28 13.18 -25.00
CA GLY A 48 25.44 14.37 -24.98
C GLY A 48 24.22 14.25 -25.89
N THR A 49 23.74 13.02 -26.12
CA THR A 49 22.55 12.75 -26.92
C THR A 49 21.31 13.17 -26.14
N ARG A 50 20.43 13.96 -26.78
CA ARG A 50 19.16 14.39 -26.19
C ARG A 50 17.99 13.71 -26.89
N VAL A 51 17.10 13.13 -26.10
CA VAL A 51 15.79 12.71 -26.57
C VAL A 51 14.87 13.91 -26.43
N GLU A 52 14.12 14.24 -27.49
CA GLU A 52 13.18 15.35 -27.50
C GLU A 52 11.81 14.89 -28.02
N MET A 53 10.74 15.37 -27.40
CA MET A 53 9.38 15.30 -27.94
C MET A 53 9.08 16.59 -28.68
N TRP A 54 8.55 16.49 -29.89
CA TRP A 54 8.04 17.61 -30.67
C TRP A 54 6.51 17.58 -30.59
N THR A 55 5.87 18.63 -30.09
CA THR A 55 4.40 18.64 -29.84
C THR A 55 3.79 20.02 -30.03
N ASP A 56 2.49 20.08 -30.33
CA ASP A 56 1.65 21.29 -30.35
C ASP A 56 0.89 21.55 -29.03
N LEU A 57 1.21 20.80 -27.95
CA LEU A 57 0.63 21.03 -26.62
C LEU A 57 0.85 22.48 -26.13
N PRO A 58 -0.16 23.14 -25.55
CA PRO A 58 -0.01 24.49 -25.02
C PRO A 58 0.91 24.51 -23.79
N ALA A 59 1.61 25.63 -23.57
CA ALA A 59 2.40 25.85 -22.37
C ALA A 59 2.53 27.32 -22.00
N PRO A 60 2.85 27.60 -20.73
CA PRO A 60 3.20 28.95 -20.28
C PRO A 60 4.31 29.55 -21.14
N GLY A 61 4.13 30.82 -21.54
CA GLY A 61 5.17 31.59 -22.25
C GLY A 61 5.25 31.38 -23.76
N HIS A 62 4.45 30.48 -24.33
CA HIS A 62 4.28 30.34 -25.77
C HIS A 62 2.86 30.75 -26.16
N GLY A 63 2.72 31.47 -27.28
CA GLY A 63 1.45 32.05 -27.72
C GLY A 63 0.31 31.03 -27.70
N GLU A 64 -0.91 31.50 -27.46
CA GLU A 64 -2.11 30.67 -27.27
C GLU A 64 -2.46 29.75 -28.46
N THR A 65 -1.78 29.92 -29.61
CA THR A 65 -2.12 29.32 -30.91
C THR A 65 -1.40 28.01 -31.26
N GLY A 66 -1.09 27.15 -30.28
CA GLY A 66 -0.77 25.73 -30.57
C GLY A 66 0.44 25.50 -31.48
N GLY A 67 1.50 26.29 -31.33
CA GLY A 67 2.72 26.13 -32.12
C GLY A 67 3.51 24.87 -31.74
N TRP A 68 4.02 24.14 -32.73
CA TRP A 68 4.89 22.99 -32.50
C TRP A 68 6.21 23.41 -31.83
N ARG A 69 6.66 22.64 -30.84
CA ARG A 69 7.87 22.92 -30.06
C ARG A 69 8.55 21.66 -29.54
N ALA A 70 9.82 21.79 -29.17
CA ALA A 70 10.60 20.71 -28.52
C ALA A 70 10.44 20.75 -27.01
N LEU A 71 10.30 19.56 -26.42
CA LEU A 71 10.40 19.27 -25.00
C LEU A 71 11.53 18.26 -24.81
N ALA A 72 12.59 18.64 -24.12
CA ALA A 72 13.72 17.76 -23.86
C ALA A 72 13.38 16.79 -22.71
N PHE A 73 13.82 15.54 -22.84
CA PHE A 73 13.78 14.57 -21.76
C PHE A 73 15.01 14.74 -20.87
N GLU A 74 14.81 14.57 -19.57
CA GLU A 74 15.82 14.67 -18.53
C GLU A 74 16.26 13.27 -18.04
N TYR A 75 17.55 13.16 -17.71
CA TYR A 75 18.15 11.93 -17.19
C TYR A 75 17.93 11.82 -15.67
N VAL A 76 17.61 10.62 -15.20
CA VAL A 76 17.36 10.36 -13.77
C VAL A 76 18.67 10.56 -12.98
N GLY A 77 18.67 11.46 -12.01
CA GLY A 77 19.82 11.78 -11.16
C GLY A 77 20.40 13.19 -11.32
N ASP A 78 19.97 13.93 -12.36
CA ASP A 78 20.41 15.32 -12.54
C ASP A 78 19.58 16.32 -11.71
N SER A 79 18.47 15.88 -11.13
CA SER A 79 17.63 16.66 -10.21
C SER A 79 18.21 16.63 -8.79
N GLY A 80 18.98 17.65 -8.43
CA GLY A 80 19.69 17.75 -7.14
C GLY A 80 18.82 18.07 -5.92
N ASP A 81 17.84 17.22 -5.59
CA ASP A 81 17.05 17.37 -4.36
C ASP A 81 17.73 16.67 -3.17
N ALA A 82 18.18 17.48 -2.20
CA ALA A 82 18.86 17.07 -0.98
C ALA A 82 17.87 16.53 0.07
N GLU A 83 18.05 15.29 0.50
CA GLU A 83 17.27 14.65 1.56
C GLU A 83 17.45 15.35 2.93
N LYS A 84 16.35 15.73 3.58
CA LYS A 84 16.33 16.26 4.96
C LYS A 84 15.97 15.15 5.95
N GLY A 85 16.78 15.00 7.00
CA GLY A 85 16.63 13.97 8.03
C GLY A 85 15.41 14.18 8.94
N GLY A 86 14.47 13.24 8.89
CA GLY A 86 13.36 13.10 9.83
C GLY A 86 13.38 11.72 10.52
N LEU A 87 12.66 11.58 11.62
CA LEU A 87 12.55 10.32 12.37
C LEU A 87 11.61 9.35 11.65
N VAL A 88 12.06 8.12 11.41
CA VAL A 88 11.39 7.15 10.52
C VAL A 88 10.88 5.93 11.29
N ILE A 89 9.58 5.64 11.19
CA ILE A 89 8.93 4.44 11.68
C ILE A 89 8.64 3.53 10.48
N SER A 90 9.29 2.37 10.40
CA SER A 90 9.14 1.44 9.26
C SER A 90 8.23 0.25 9.54
N CYS A 91 7.31 0.00 8.62
CA CYS A 91 6.51 -1.22 8.49
C CYS A 91 7.28 -2.36 7.80
N VAL A 92 8.46 -2.08 7.26
CA VAL A 92 9.22 -3.04 6.46
C VAL A 92 10.18 -3.76 7.37
N ALA A 93 10.08 -5.09 7.45
CA ALA A 93 11.17 -5.89 8.01
C ALA A 93 12.45 -5.56 7.23
N SER A 94 13.60 -5.52 7.90
CA SER A 94 14.89 -5.14 7.31
C SER A 94 15.40 -6.22 6.31
N GLU A 95 14.63 -6.49 5.28
CA GLU A 95 14.99 -7.34 4.16
C GLU A 95 15.57 -6.46 3.05
N ARG A 96 16.71 -6.90 2.51
CA ARG A 96 17.47 -6.20 1.47
C ARG A 96 16.57 -5.99 0.25
N ILE A 97 16.14 -4.74 0.06
CA ILE A 97 15.29 -4.31 -1.04
C ILE A 97 16.02 -4.59 -2.38
N PRO A 98 15.47 -5.42 -3.28
CA PRO A 98 16.00 -5.55 -4.63
C PRO A 98 15.82 -4.22 -5.36
N SER A 99 16.93 -3.64 -5.83
CA SER A 99 16.92 -2.39 -6.61
C SER A 99 16.09 -2.60 -7.89
N PRO A 100 15.13 -1.72 -8.22
CA PRO A 100 14.37 -1.82 -9.46
C PRO A 100 15.28 -1.51 -10.67
N VAL A 101 15.89 -2.56 -11.23
CA VAL A 101 16.84 -2.51 -12.36
C VAL A 101 16.24 -1.82 -13.61
N GLN A 102 14.91 -1.81 -13.75
CA GLN A 102 14.22 -1.37 -14.97
C GLN A 102 13.97 0.15 -15.07
N GLU A 103 14.16 0.91 -13.99
CA GLU A 103 14.00 2.37 -14.02
C GLU A 103 15.30 3.12 -14.34
N GLN A 104 16.44 2.42 -14.30
CA GLN A 104 17.76 3.01 -14.56
C GLN A 104 17.99 3.34 -16.05
N THR A 105 17.12 2.90 -16.96
CA THR A 105 17.25 3.10 -18.41
C THR A 105 16.19 4.03 -18.98
N ALA A 106 15.48 4.79 -18.15
CA ALA A 106 14.41 5.68 -18.60
C ALA A 106 14.80 7.16 -18.46
N VAL A 107 14.29 7.98 -19.38
CA VAL A 107 14.34 9.45 -19.32
C VAL A 107 12.91 9.99 -19.38
N TYR A 108 12.68 11.17 -18.81
CA TYR A 108 11.34 11.74 -18.64
C TYR A 108 11.27 13.19 -19.14
N ALA A 109 10.18 13.55 -19.79
CA ALA A 109 9.87 14.95 -20.12
C ALA A 109 8.55 15.32 -19.46
N THR A 110 8.54 16.40 -18.68
CA THR A 110 7.33 16.89 -18.01
C THR A 110 6.91 18.22 -18.62
N VAL A 111 5.62 18.36 -18.94
CA VAL A 111 5.03 19.60 -19.46
C VAL A 111 3.82 20.01 -18.63
N SER A 112 3.87 21.23 -18.12
CA SER A 112 2.75 21.85 -17.41
C SER A 112 1.85 22.58 -18.41
N VAL A 113 0.64 22.09 -18.60
CA VAL A 113 -0.34 22.61 -19.56
C VAL A 113 -1.42 23.39 -18.81
N PRO A 114 -1.67 24.68 -19.13
CA PRO A 114 -2.68 25.47 -18.44
C PRO A 114 -4.07 24.87 -18.61
N ALA A 115 -4.78 24.68 -17.49
CA ALA A 115 -6.05 23.98 -17.47
C ALA A 115 -7.14 24.65 -18.32
N GLY A 116 -7.14 25.99 -18.35
CA GLY A 116 -8.09 26.77 -19.14
C GLY A 116 -7.88 26.66 -20.65
N LEU A 117 -6.74 26.11 -21.10
CA LEU A 117 -6.41 25.94 -22.52
C LEU A 117 -6.68 24.54 -23.06
N ILE A 118 -7.22 23.63 -22.23
CA ILE A 118 -7.55 22.27 -22.66
C ILE A 118 -9.07 22.07 -22.57
N PRO A 119 -9.83 22.39 -23.63
CA PRO A 119 -11.23 22.01 -23.73
C PRO A 119 -11.39 20.48 -23.67
N GLU A 120 -12.53 20.02 -23.17
CA GLU A 120 -12.93 18.62 -23.29
C GLU A 120 -13.03 18.21 -24.78
N GLY A 121 -12.47 17.06 -25.12
CA GLY A 121 -12.40 16.54 -26.49
C GLY A 121 -11.30 17.18 -27.35
N SER A 122 -10.44 18.04 -26.78
CA SER A 122 -9.31 18.59 -27.51
C SER A 122 -8.28 17.50 -27.84
N MET A 123 -7.68 17.61 -29.02
CA MET A 123 -6.68 16.68 -29.52
C MET A 123 -5.40 17.43 -29.84
N PHE A 124 -4.26 16.88 -29.43
CA PHE A 124 -2.94 17.44 -29.66
C PHE A 124 -2.03 16.39 -30.28
N SER A 125 -1.16 16.80 -31.19
CA SER A 125 -0.22 15.91 -31.87
C SER A 125 1.16 15.95 -31.22
N PHE A 126 1.85 14.80 -31.25
CA PHE A 126 3.24 14.72 -30.87
C PHE A 126 4.03 13.73 -31.74
N THR A 127 5.34 13.93 -31.78
CA THR A 127 6.30 12.99 -32.34
C THR A 127 7.61 13.04 -31.55
N TYR A 128 8.53 12.12 -31.81
CA TYR A 128 9.81 12.04 -31.09
C TYR A 128 11.00 12.21 -32.03
N ARG A 129 12.10 12.74 -31.50
CA ARG A 129 13.37 12.85 -32.20
C ARG A 129 14.56 12.68 -31.25
N VAL A 130 15.69 12.31 -31.81
CA VAL A 130 16.99 12.30 -31.14
C VAL A 130 17.82 13.44 -31.70
N VAL A 131 18.40 14.24 -30.83
CA VAL A 131 19.34 15.31 -31.18
C VAL A 131 20.72 14.91 -30.67
N TYR A 132 21.63 14.67 -31.61
CA TYR A 132 23.01 14.32 -31.30
C TYR A 132 23.81 15.58 -30.95
N SER A 133 24.93 15.42 -30.23
CA SER A 133 25.84 16.53 -29.90
C SER A 133 26.42 17.25 -31.12
N SER A 134 26.42 16.60 -32.29
CA SER A 134 26.77 17.20 -33.58
C SER A 134 25.72 18.19 -34.13
N GLY A 135 24.53 18.26 -33.53
CA GLY A 135 23.38 18.99 -34.05
C GLY A 135 22.57 18.21 -35.08
N HIS A 136 22.98 16.99 -35.45
CA HIS A 136 22.17 16.11 -36.29
C HIS A 136 20.87 15.74 -35.57
N VAL A 137 19.75 15.77 -36.30
CA VAL A 137 18.43 15.44 -35.79
C VAL A 137 17.92 14.20 -36.51
N GLN A 138 17.60 13.17 -35.75
CA GLN A 138 16.96 11.96 -36.24
C GLN A 138 15.51 11.92 -35.74
N TRP A 139 14.56 12.08 -36.66
CA TRP A 139 13.14 11.88 -36.36
C TRP A 139 12.86 10.38 -36.17
N LEU A 140 12.10 10.05 -35.13
CA LEU A 140 11.75 8.67 -34.80
C LEU A 140 10.36 8.27 -35.31
N GLY A 141 9.51 9.25 -35.65
CA GLY A 141 8.24 9.02 -36.34
C GLY A 141 8.34 9.16 -37.85
N ALA A 142 7.50 8.42 -38.57
CA ALA A 142 7.32 8.60 -40.00
C ALA A 142 6.40 9.80 -40.31
N TYR A 143 6.47 10.31 -41.54
CA TYR A 143 5.59 11.38 -41.98
C TYR A 143 4.12 10.97 -41.87
N GLY A 144 3.30 11.82 -41.22
CA GLY A 144 1.89 11.54 -40.98
C GLY A 144 1.60 10.50 -39.88
N GLN A 145 2.62 9.98 -39.19
CA GLN A 145 2.51 8.98 -38.14
C GLN A 145 2.77 9.55 -36.74
N ASN A 146 2.18 10.72 -36.48
CA ASN A 146 2.24 11.34 -35.17
C ASN A 146 1.38 10.54 -34.18
N GLY A 147 1.76 10.58 -32.90
CA GLY A 147 0.84 10.22 -31.83
C GLY A 147 -0.14 11.36 -31.58
N ILE A 148 -1.31 11.03 -31.03
CA ILE A 148 -2.36 11.99 -30.69
C ILE A 148 -2.70 11.85 -29.21
N LEU A 149 -2.78 12.97 -28.49
CA LEU A 149 -3.31 13.05 -27.13
C LEU A 149 -4.75 13.54 -27.21
N GLU A 150 -5.70 12.75 -26.72
CA GLU A 150 -7.11 13.13 -26.66
C GLU A 150 -7.50 13.41 -25.21
N PHE A 151 -7.90 14.64 -24.89
CA PHE A 151 -8.25 15.02 -23.53
C PHE A 151 -9.73 14.81 -23.25
N VAL A 152 -10.07 13.94 -22.30
CA VAL A 152 -11.46 13.56 -22.01
C VAL A 152 -11.81 13.90 -20.56
N LYS A 153 -12.95 14.56 -20.34
CA LYS A 153 -13.46 14.87 -19.00
C LYS A 153 -14.24 13.69 -18.42
N ARG A 154 -13.62 12.52 -18.47
CA ARG A 154 -14.12 11.30 -17.86
C ARG A 154 -13.01 10.71 -17.04
N ASP A 155 -13.35 10.20 -15.86
CA ASP A 155 -12.41 9.39 -15.12
C ASP A 155 -12.23 8.05 -15.84
N VAL A 156 -11.17 7.92 -16.65
CA VAL A 156 -10.85 6.69 -17.40
C VAL A 156 -10.56 5.50 -16.48
N ARG A 157 -10.41 5.73 -15.16
CA ARG A 157 -10.29 4.66 -14.18
C ARG A 157 -11.60 3.95 -13.92
N VAL A 158 -12.74 4.62 -14.14
CA VAL A 158 -14.05 4.07 -13.82
C VAL A 158 -15.05 4.35 -14.94
N GLY A 159 -15.56 3.27 -15.51
CA GLY A 159 -16.72 3.28 -16.37
C GLY A 159 -17.99 3.31 -15.52
N PHE A 160 -18.45 4.48 -15.10
CA PHE A 160 -19.80 4.58 -14.55
C PHE A 160 -20.85 4.61 -15.68
N GLU A 161 -21.99 3.97 -15.46
CA GLU A 161 -23.19 4.18 -16.27
C GLU A 161 -23.83 5.51 -15.85
N VAL A 162 -23.33 6.65 -16.35
CA VAL A 162 -23.86 7.98 -15.95
C VAL A 162 -24.54 8.69 -17.10
N ASN A 163 -25.74 9.20 -16.79
CA ASN A 163 -26.35 10.34 -17.47
C ASN A 163 -25.91 11.66 -16.77
N GLY A 164 -24.62 12.04 -16.81
CA GLY A 164 -24.15 13.35 -16.28
C GLY A 164 -22.82 13.36 -15.49
N ASN A 165 -22.43 14.53 -14.96
CA ASN A 165 -21.12 14.80 -14.32
C ASN A 165 -21.06 14.53 -12.79
N GLU A 166 -22.19 14.34 -12.10
CA GLU A 166 -22.24 13.89 -10.70
C GLU A 166 -22.98 12.57 -10.68
N VAL A 167 -22.27 11.50 -10.34
CA VAL A 167 -22.79 10.14 -10.42
C VAL A 167 -23.60 9.84 -9.15
N ARG A 168 -24.71 10.56 -8.96
CA ARG A 168 -25.70 10.20 -7.95
C ARG A 168 -26.45 8.96 -8.44
N LEU A 169 -25.93 7.81 -8.09
CA LEU A 169 -26.49 6.52 -8.47
C LEU A 169 -27.66 6.20 -7.54
N SER A 170 -28.87 6.57 -7.95
CA SER A 170 -30.09 6.02 -7.35
C SER A 170 -30.29 4.59 -7.88
N GLY A 171 -29.65 3.62 -7.24
CA GLY A 171 -29.71 2.21 -7.64
C GLY A 171 -30.88 1.45 -7.01
N GLN A 172 -31.59 0.65 -7.82
CA GLN A 172 -32.35 -0.50 -7.31
C GLN A 172 -31.40 -1.52 -6.68
N LYS A 173 -31.88 -2.32 -5.72
CA LYS A 173 -31.07 -3.19 -4.86
C LYS A 173 -30.16 -4.14 -5.66
N GLY A 174 -28.85 -4.12 -5.37
CA GLY A 174 -27.88 -5.05 -5.94
C GLY A 174 -27.47 -4.75 -7.39
N ARG A 175 -27.72 -3.52 -7.87
CA ARG A 175 -27.38 -3.11 -9.22
C ARG A 175 -25.88 -2.78 -9.35
N GLN A 176 -25.28 -3.23 -10.44
CA GLN A 176 -23.98 -2.75 -10.91
C GLN A 176 -24.11 -1.29 -11.35
N VAL A 177 -23.30 -0.42 -10.76
CA VAL A 177 -23.36 1.03 -10.98
C VAL A 177 -22.15 1.56 -11.76
N GLY A 178 -21.13 0.75 -11.93
CA GLY A 178 -19.98 1.05 -12.78
C GLY A 178 -18.99 -0.10 -12.80
N THR A 179 -17.91 0.09 -13.54
CA THR A 179 -16.80 -0.86 -13.69
C THR A 179 -15.47 -0.13 -13.49
N LEU A 180 -14.55 -0.75 -12.76
CA LEU A 180 -13.17 -0.30 -12.72
C LEU A 180 -12.48 -0.64 -14.04
N ASN A 181 -11.52 0.19 -14.44
CA ASN A 181 -10.66 -0.08 -15.58
C ASN A 181 -9.67 -1.19 -15.19
N MET A 182 -9.83 -2.36 -15.82
CA MET A 182 -9.05 -3.56 -15.50
C MET A 182 -7.67 -3.59 -16.18
N ASP A 183 -7.34 -2.60 -17.03
CA ASP A 183 -5.96 -2.35 -17.48
C ASP A 183 -5.09 -1.80 -16.33
N LEU A 184 -5.73 -1.42 -15.23
CA LEU A 184 -5.11 -1.05 -13.97
C LEU A 184 -5.27 -2.18 -12.95
N ARG A 185 -4.24 -2.34 -12.13
CA ARG A 185 -4.28 -3.19 -10.94
C ARG A 185 -4.82 -2.37 -9.77
N TRP A 186 -5.82 -2.86 -9.06
CA TRP A 186 -6.52 -2.09 -8.02
C TRP A 186 -6.31 -2.63 -6.61
N GLU A 187 -5.68 -1.84 -5.75
CA GLU A 187 -5.67 -2.11 -4.31
C GLU A 187 -6.92 -1.50 -3.67
N ARG A 188 -7.52 -2.22 -2.70
CA ARG A 188 -8.86 -1.91 -2.20
C ARG A 188 -8.87 -1.93 -0.68
N TRP A 189 -9.35 -0.86 -0.06
CA TRP A 189 -9.56 -0.78 1.38
C TRP A 189 -11.03 -0.54 1.66
N ALA A 190 -11.67 -1.53 2.25
CA ALA A 190 -13.05 -1.45 2.71
C ALA A 190 -13.06 -0.90 4.13
N LEU A 191 -13.63 0.28 4.31
CA LEU A 191 -13.78 0.93 5.62
C LEU A 191 -15.15 0.56 6.17
N ASP A 192 -15.15 -0.26 7.22
CA ASP A 192 -16.35 -0.66 7.94
C ASP A 192 -16.37 -0.11 9.37
N LYS A 193 -17.41 -0.45 10.12
CA LYS A 193 -17.58 -0.07 11.53
C LYS A 193 -16.60 -0.77 12.47
N ASN A 194 -15.94 -1.83 12.02
CA ASN A 194 -14.97 -2.62 12.78
C ASN A 194 -13.53 -2.25 12.40
N GLY A 195 -13.34 -1.26 11.52
CA GLY A 195 -12.05 -0.73 11.12
C GLY A 195 -11.82 -0.80 9.61
N VAL A 196 -10.57 -0.96 9.23
CA VAL A 196 -10.16 -1.03 7.82
C VAL A 196 -9.85 -2.47 7.48
N ASN A 197 -10.68 -3.07 6.62
CA ASN A 197 -10.39 -4.35 6.02
C ASN A 197 -9.64 -4.12 4.72
N PHE A 198 -8.36 -4.52 4.72
CA PHE A 198 -7.57 -4.55 3.51
C PHE A 198 -7.96 -5.75 2.65
N SER A 199 -8.31 -5.50 1.39
CA SER A 199 -8.55 -6.55 0.40
C SER A 199 -7.53 -6.41 -0.71
N SER A 200 -6.71 -7.44 -0.88
CA SER A 200 -5.77 -7.48 -2.00
C SER A 200 -6.51 -7.57 -3.34
N THR A 201 -5.80 -7.29 -4.43
CA THR A 201 -6.30 -7.13 -5.81
C THR A 201 -7.17 -8.27 -6.34
N SER A 202 -7.12 -9.47 -5.75
CA SER A 202 -7.88 -10.64 -6.21
C SER A 202 -9.21 -10.85 -5.50
N LEU A 203 -9.49 -10.13 -4.42
CA LEU A 203 -10.65 -10.39 -3.58
C LEU A 203 -11.70 -9.30 -3.73
N ALA A 204 -12.96 -9.75 -3.86
CA ALA A 204 -14.11 -8.87 -3.76
C ALA A 204 -14.12 -8.19 -2.38
N THR A 205 -14.45 -6.90 -2.35
CA THR A 205 -14.58 -6.20 -1.07
C THR A 205 -15.90 -6.56 -0.40
N ASN A 206 -15.90 -6.61 0.92
CA ASN A 206 -17.14 -6.60 1.67
C ASN A 206 -17.93 -5.31 1.37
N PRO A 207 -19.28 -5.34 1.42
CA PRO A 207 -20.08 -4.14 1.32
C PRO A 207 -19.74 -3.18 2.46
N SER A 208 -19.22 -2.01 2.11
CA SER A 208 -18.73 -1.01 3.05
C SER A 208 -19.28 0.36 2.73
N ARG A 209 -19.36 1.23 3.75
CA ARG A 209 -19.82 2.61 3.55
C ARG A 209 -18.81 3.41 2.75
N ASN A 210 -17.53 3.17 2.97
CA ASN A 210 -16.47 3.78 2.19
C ASN A 210 -15.52 2.69 1.68
N ILE A 211 -15.16 2.76 0.41
CA ILE A 211 -14.08 1.97 -0.18
C ILE A 211 -13.08 2.94 -0.76
N VAL A 212 -11.83 2.84 -0.34
CA VAL A 212 -10.72 3.51 -1.00
C VAL A 212 -10.14 2.56 -2.02
N LEU A 213 -9.93 3.04 -3.23
CA LEU A 213 -9.38 2.32 -4.36
C LEU A 213 -8.11 3.03 -4.80
N LEU A 214 -7.00 2.30 -4.84
CA LEU A 214 -5.73 2.84 -5.31
C LEU A 214 -5.35 2.15 -6.63
N PRO A 215 -5.43 2.88 -7.75
CA PRO A 215 -5.04 2.34 -9.03
C PRO A 215 -3.51 2.17 -9.11
N ARG A 216 -3.08 1.10 -9.76
CA ARG A 216 -1.70 0.80 -10.11
C ARG A 216 -1.64 0.46 -11.59
N LEU A 217 -0.54 0.82 -12.24
CA LEU A 217 -0.29 0.32 -13.59
C LEU A 217 -0.04 -1.19 -13.52
N ALA A 218 -0.77 -1.96 -14.32
CA ALA A 218 -0.42 -3.35 -14.53
C ALA A 218 0.96 -3.43 -15.22
N PRO A 219 1.78 -4.46 -14.95
CA PRO A 219 3.01 -4.68 -15.71
C PRO A 219 2.71 -4.69 -17.22
N GLY A 220 3.38 -3.82 -17.98
CA GLY A 220 3.13 -3.67 -19.43
C GLY A 220 1.95 -2.78 -19.80
N SER A 221 1.25 -2.17 -18.84
CA SER A 221 0.23 -1.16 -19.14
C SER A 221 0.90 0.14 -19.59
N HIS A 222 0.51 0.63 -20.77
CA HIS A 222 0.94 1.91 -21.34
C HIS A 222 -0.07 3.04 -21.07
N SER A 223 -1.09 2.77 -20.24
CA SER A 223 -2.16 3.73 -19.98
C SER A 223 -1.67 4.93 -19.16
N ILE A 224 -1.97 6.15 -19.63
CA ILE A 224 -1.66 7.39 -18.93
C ILE A 224 -2.86 7.76 -18.06
N VAL A 225 -2.88 7.25 -16.84
CA VAL A 225 -4.00 7.45 -15.91
C VAL A 225 -3.48 8.06 -14.62
N PRO A 226 -4.14 9.11 -14.06
CA PRO A 226 -3.79 9.65 -12.77
C PRO A 226 -3.93 8.55 -11.72
N LEU A 227 -2.83 8.21 -11.07
CA LEU A 227 -2.80 7.13 -10.06
C LEU A 227 -3.25 7.62 -8.68
N GLU A 228 -4.18 8.55 -8.65
CA GLU A 228 -4.71 9.11 -7.40
C GLU A 228 -5.66 8.13 -6.73
N PRO A 229 -5.79 8.14 -5.39
CA PRO A 229 -6.82 7.37 -4.71
C PRO A 229 -8.22 7.79 -5.18
N LEU A 230 -9.10 6.82 -5.36
CA LEU A 230 -10.52 7.00 -5.61
C LEU A 230 -11.30 6.51 -4.40
N THR A 231 -12.15 7.36 -3.83
CA THR A 231 -13.02 6.97 -2.72
C THR A 231 -14.45 6.79 -3.21
N LEU A 232 -14.99 5.58 -3.02
CA LEU A 232 -16.39 5.28 -3.20
C LEU A 232 -17.09 5.43 -1.84
N THR A 233 -18.10 6.30 -1.77
CA THR A 233 -18.90 6.50 -0.55
C THR A 233 -20.36 6.20 -0.82
N ALA A 234 -20.97 5.41 0.07
CA ALA A 234 -22.40 5.15 0.11
C ALA A 234 -23.04 5.88 1.30
N GLU A 235 -24.26 6.37 1.10
CA GLU A 235 -25.06 6.94 2.18
C GLU A 235 -25.65 5.84 3.05
N TYR A 236 -25.68 6.06 4.37
CA TYR A 236 -26.30 5.13 5.32
C TYR A 236 -27.81 4.99 5.02
N PRO A 237 -28.39 3.78 5.05
CA PRO A 237 -27.81 2.50 5.48
C PRO A 237 -26.97 1.75 4.44
N SER A 238 -26.90 2.24 3.21
CA SER A 238 -26.34 1.50 2.06
C SER A 238 -24.83 1.27 2.15
N GLY A 239 -24.37 0.27 1.39
CA GLY A 239 -22.95 -0.02 1.19
C GLY A 239 -22.63 -0.14 -0.29
N VAL A 240 -21.37 0.05 -0.63
CA VAL A 240 -20.79 -0.24 -1.94
C VAL A 240 -19.82 -1.41 -1.79
N SER A 241 -19.74 -2.26 -2.81
CA SER A 241 -18.75 -3.34 -2.91
C SER A 241 -18.13 -3.34 -4.29
N VAL A 242 -16.88 -3.78 -4.41
CA VAL A 242 -16.19 -3.97 -5.68
C VAL A 242 -15.89 -5.46 -5.85
N THR A 243 -16.34 -6.06 -6.95
CA THR A 243 -16.12 -7.49 -7.24
C THR A 243 -14.67 -7.77 -7.67
N SER A 244 -14.27 -9.04 -7.77
CA SER A 244 -12.94 -9.41 -8.31
C SER A 244 -12.75 -8.89 -9.74
N GLU A 245 -13.82 -8.87 -10.52
CA GLU A 245 -13.88 -8.44 -11.92
C GLU A 245 -13.88 -6.92 -12.08
N GLY A 246 -13.92 -6.17 -10.96
CA GLY A 246 -13.92 -4.70 -10.96
C GLY A 246 -15.30 -4.08 -11.04
N ASP A 247 -16.38 -4.85 -10.95
CA ASP A 247 -17.73 -4.29 -10.94
C ASP A 247 -17.99 -3.56 -9.62
N ILE A 248 -18.42 -2.31 -9.72
CA ILE A 248 -18.87 -1.52 -8.58
C ILE A 248 -20.36 -1.82 -8.39
N VAL A 249 -20.70 -2.44 -7.27
CA VAL A 249 -22.06 -2.88 -6.95
C VAL A 249 -22.59 -2.08 -5.76
N PHE A 250 -23.74 -1.44 -5.95
CA PHE A 250 -24.45 -0.73 -4.88
C PHE A 250 -25.43 -1.69 -4.17
N ARG A 251 -25.30 -1.79 -2.85
CA ARG A 251 -26.14 -2.64 -2.00
C ARG A 251 -26.87 -1.80 -0.95
N PRO A 252 -28.18 -1.55 -1.11
CA PRO A 252 -28.96 -1.00 -0.01
C PRO A 252 -29.07 -2.05 1.09
N TYR A 253 -28.64 -1.69 2.31
CA TYR A 253 -28.86 -2.55 3.47
C TYR A 253 -30.36 -2.57 3.78
N VAL A 254 -30.90 -3.78 3.94
CA VAL A 254 -32.19 -3.98 4.61
C VAL A 254 -31.83 -4.36 6.04
N PHE A 255 -31.86 -3.39 6.95
CA PHE A 255 -31.59 -3.65 8.37
C PHE A 255 -32.72 -4.47 8.99
N THR A 256 -32.37 -5.52 9.73
CA THR A 256 -33.27 -6.23 10.67
C THR A 256 -32.96 -5.95 12.14
N THR A 257 -31.95 -5.15 12.48
CA THR A 257 -31.63 -4.76 13.87
C THR A 257 -31.11 -3.32 13.96
N THR A 258 -31.39 -2.67 15.09
CA THR A 258 -31.28 -1.23 15.33
C THR A 258 -29.92 -0.58 14.99
N PRO A 259 -29.92 0.65 14.45
CA PRO A 259 -28.71 1.43 14.18
C PRO A 259 -27.99 1.81 15.49
N SER A 260 -26.79 1.29 15.70
CA SER A 260 -25.80 1.91 16.59
C SER A 260 -24.98 2.86 15.71
N GLU A 261 -25.29 4.15 15.80
CA GLU A 261 -24.46 5.23 15.26
C GLU A 261 -23.23 5.41 16.16
N SER A 262 -22.09 4.79 15.85
CA SER A 262 -20.78 5.26 16.34
C SER A 262 -19.65 4.48 15.67
N GLY A 263 -19.25 4.93 14.49
CA GLY A 263 -18.03 4.47 13.83
C GLY A 263 -17.47 5.65 13.07
N VAL A 264 -17.01 6.67 13.80
CA VAL A 264 -16.49 7.89 13.17
C VAL A 264 -15.11 7.58 12.61
N VAL A 265 -15.05 7.22 11.33
CA VAL A 265 -13.79 7.21 10.60
C VAL A 265 -13.41 8.66 10.31
N LYS A 266 -12.42 9.19 11.03
CA LYS A 266 -11.81 10.49 10.70
C LYS A 266 -10.71 10.26 9.68
N HIS A 267 -10.53 11.22 8.77
CA HIS A 267 -9.46 11.14 7.78
C HIS A 267 -8.67 12.45 7.67
N ILE A 268 -7.39 12.32 7.33
CA ILE A 268 -6.50 13.44 7.01
C ILE A 268 -5.92 13.14 5.64
N THR A 269 -6.12 14.07 4.70
CA THR A 269 -5.52 14.01 3.36
C THR A 269 -4.48 15.11 3.25
N LYS A 270 -3.22 14.80 3.60
CA LYS A 270 -2.09 15.74 3.53
C LYS A 270 -0.81 14.98 3.21
N SER A 271 0.21 15.71 2.75
CA SER A 271 1.58 15.17 2.58
C SER A 271 1.70 13.98 1.61
N GLY A 272 0.82 13.90 0.60
CA GLY A 272 0.87 12.81 -0.38
C GLY A 272 0.42 11.46 0.19
N ALA A 273 -0.38 11.44 1.26
CA ALA A 273 -1.06 10.27 1.77
C ALA A 273 -2.47 10.59 2.31
N THR A 274 -3.28 9.55 2.45
CA THR A 274 -4.55 9.59 3.17
C THR A 274 -4.45 8.72 4.40
N LEU A 275 -4.72 9.31 5.56
CA LEU A 275 -4.74 8.64 6.85
C LEU A 275 -6.19 8.42 7.27
N PHE A 276 -6.52 7.22 7.73
CA PHE A 276 -7.82 6.88 8.29
C PHE A 276 -7.63 6.43 9.73
N ILE A 277 -8.39 6.99 10.67
CA ILE A 277 -8.44 6.50 12.04
C ILE A 277 -9.82 5.95 12.34
N SER A 278 -9.84 4.71 12.81
CA SER A 278 -11.01 4.05 13.38
C SER A 278 -10.82 3.89 14.89
N THR A 279 -11.75 4.47 15.65
CA THR A 279 -11.91 4.30 17.09
C THR A 279 -13.23 3.55 17.31
N ASN A 280 -13.22 2.21 17.21
CA ASN A 280 -14.43 1.41 17.43
C ASN A 280 -14.79 1.44 18.93
N ASP A 281 -15.38 2.55 19.39
CA ASP A 281 -15.81 2.83 20.76
C ASP A 281 -14.74 2.63 21.86
N GLY A 282 -13.45 2.55 21.49
CA GLY A 282 -12.35 2.29 22.42
C GLY A 282 -10.97 2.31 21.79
N TYR A 283 -9.97 1.89 22.58
CA TYR A 283 -8.56 1.82 22.21
C TYR A 283 -8.06 0.37 22.20
N PRO A 284 -7.00 0.04 21.42
CA PRO A 284 -6.27 0.94 20.53
C PRO A 284 -7.08 1.36 19.30
N ALA A 285 -6.89 2.60 18.89
CA ALA A 285 -7.37 3.11 17.62
C ALA A 285 -6.53 2.50 16.48
N THR A 286 -7.17 2.16 15.37
CA THR A 286 -6.47 1.67 14.19
C THR A 286 -6.23 2.84 13.24
N LEU A 287 -4.96 3.16 12.99
CA LEU A 287 -4.53 4.13 11.98
C LEU A 287 -4.12 3.38 10.71
N THR A 288 -4.82 3.63 9.60
CA THR A 288 -4.42 3.13 8.29
C THR A 288 -3.83 4.28 7.49
N ALA A 289 -2.63 4.09 6.96
CA ALA A 289 -1.95 5.05 6.11
C ALA A 289 -1.89 4.52 4.67
N ILE A 290 -2.45 5.28 3.73
CA ILE A 290 -2.50 4.95 2.31
C ILE A 290 -1.71 6.02 1.54
N PRO A 291 -0.58 5.69 0.89
CA PRO A 291 0.14 6.64 0.04
C PRO A 291 -0.74 7.12 -1.11
N ALA A 292 -0.85 8.44 -1.29
CA ALA A 292 -1.60 9.07 -2.37
C ALA A 292 -0.73 9.31 -3.61
N LYS A 293 0.59 9.44 -3.44
CA LYS A 293 1.54 9.54 -4.56
C LYS A 293 2.25 8.23 -4.79
N ARG A 294 2.46 7.89 -6.06
CA ARG A 294 3.38 6.83 -6.45
C ARG A 294 4.79 7.28 -6.10
N ILE A 295 5.41 6.61 -5.15
CA ILE A 295 6.87 6.64 -5.04
C ILE A 295 7.32 5.36 -5.75
N HIS A 296 8.27 5.49 -6.66
CA HIS A 296 8.82 4.38 -7.43
C HIS A 296 9.54 3.33 -6.56
N SER A 297 9.71 3.64 -5.28
CA SER A 297 10.16 2.71 -4.26
C SER A 297 9.07 1.72 -3.84
N THR A 298 9.50 0.55 -3.38
CA THR A 298 8.64 -0.46 -2.73
C THR A 298 7.93 0.07 -1.49
N HIS A 299 8.44 1.19 -0.93
CA HIS A 299 7.98 1.79 0.32
C HIS A 299 7.77 3.29 0.16
N SER A 300 6.75 3.83 0.79
CA SER A 300 6.49 5.25 0.84
C SER A 300 6.77 5.79 2.24
N ALA A 301 7.52 6.89 2.31
CA ALA A 301 7.72 7.67 3.52
C ALA A 301 6.62 8.74 3.61
N ILE A 302 5.75 8.62 4.60
CA ILE A 302 4.62 9.52 4.82
C ILE A 302 4.94 10.41 6.03
N PRO A 303 5.35 11.67 5.83
CA PRO A 303 5.55 12.60 6.92
C PRO A 303 4.20 13.09 7.47
N ILE A 304 4.02 12.97 8.78
CA ILE A 304 2.82 13.35 9.52
C ILE A 304 3.23 14.28 10.64
N HIS A 305 2.65 15.48 10.67
CA HIS A 305 2.80 16.37 11.81
C HIS A 305 2.01 15.81 13.00
N VAL A 306 2.64 15.76 14.17
CA VAL A 306 2.03 15.26 15.41
C VAL A 306 0.71 16.01 15.72
N ASN A 307 0.69 17.33 15.54
CA ASN A 307 -0.53 18.13 15.69
C ASN A 307 -1.71 17.65 14.85
N GLU A 308 -1.46 17.21 13.61
CA GLU A 308 -2.51 16.76 12.71
C GLU A 308 -3.10 15.44 13.21
N LEU A 309 -2.24 14.50 13.61
CA LEU A 309 -2.67 13.25 14.19
C LEU A 309 -3.46 13.45 15.50
N LEU A 310 -2.99 14.35 16.36
CA LEU A 310 -3.65 14.67 17.63
C LEU A 310 -5.00 15.38 17.45
N SER A 311 -5.19 16.10 16.35
CA SER A 311 -6.44 16.81 16.05
C SER A 311 -7.63 15.86 15.80
N ILE A 312 -7.33 14.63 15.36
CA ILE A 312 -8.36 13.61 15.11
C ILE A 312 -8.54 12.66 16.29
N LEU A 313 -7.60 12.58 17.22
CA LEU A 313 -7.71 11.76 18.43
C LEU A 313 -8.55 12.44 19.52
N PRO A 314 -9.27 11.68 20.36
CA PRO A 314 -9.98 12.22 21.51
C PRO A 314 -9.08 13.04 22.45
N SER A 315 -9.58 14.18 22.93
CA SER A 315 -8.84 15.10 23.82
C SER A 315 -8.59 14.57 25.24
N SER A 316 -9.07 13.37 25.57
CA SER A 316 -8.99 12.79 26.93
C SER A 316 -7.59 12.36 27.34
N SER A 317 -6.67 12.14 26.39
CA SER A 317 -5.33 11.60 26.65
C SER A 317 -4.26 12.58 26.17
N GLN A 318 -3.24 12.80 27.00
CA GLN A 318 -2.13 13.72 26.71
C GLN A 318 -1.02 13.05 25.90
N GLU A 319 -0.84 11.74 26.07
CA GLU A 319 0.21 10.96 25.46
C GLU A 319 -0.38 9.72 24.79
N PHE A 320 0.20 9.34 23.67
CA PHE A 320 -0.19 8.17 22.88
C PHE A 320 1.05 7.39 22.48
N LEU A 321 0.89 6.09 22.29
CA LEU A 321 1.86 5.19 21.71
C LEU A 321 1.39 4.78 20.32
N LEU A 322 2.18 5.11 19.31
CA LEU A 322 2.01 4.67 17.94
C LEU A 322 2.95 3.49 17.66
N PHE A 323 2.41 2.37 17.20
CA PHE A 323 3.23 1.20 16.87
C PHE A 323 2.65 0.40 15.70
N HIS A 324 3.52 -0.37 15.04
CA HIS A 324 3.13 -1.25 13.94
C HIS A 324 2.95 -2.69 14.45
N LYS A 325 1.84 -3.34 14.08
CA LYS A 325 1.60 -4.75 14.45
C LYS A 325 2.59 -5.64 13.70
N GLY A 326 3.53 -6.24 14.41
CA GLY A 326 4.60 -7.07 13.83
C GLY A 326 5.97 -6.39 13.78
N SER A 327 6.09 -5.14 14.26
CA SER A 327 7.38 -4.53 14.55
C SER A 327 7.50 -4.29 16.06
N SER A 328 8.72 -4.37 16.60
CA SER A 328 9.04 -3.89 17.94
C SER A 328 9.18 -2.37 18.01
N ASN A 329 9.14 -1.69 16.86
CA ASN A 329 9.25 -0.24 16.78
C ASN A 329 7.95 0.41 17.25
N TYR A 330 8.08 1.31 18.22
CA TYR A 330 7.04 2.18 18.69
C TYR A 330 7.54 3.62 18.74
N HIS A 331 6.61 4.56 18.79
CA HIS A 331 6.90 5.96 18.94
C HIS A 331 5.91 6.59 19.91
N GLU A 332 6.45 7.34 20.86
CA GLU A 332 5.66 8.07 21.84
C GLU A 332 5.29 9.44 21.27
N ILE A 333 4.01 9.75 21.34
CA ILE A 333 3.43 10.99 20.83
C ILE A 333 2.88 11.76 22.00
N SER A 334 3.43 12.94 22.26
CA SER A 334 2.95 13.83 23.32
C SER A 334 2.28 15.07 22.74
N ARG A 335 1.13 15.46 23.32
CA ARG A 335 0.49 16.75 23.02
C ARG A 335 1.34 17.96 23.39
N SER A 336 2.38 17.80 24.22
CA SER A 336 3.31 18.88 24.57
C SER A 336 4.32 19.22 23.46
N ILE A 337 4.53 18.33 22.50
CA ILE A 337 5.50 18.48 21.40
C ILE A 337 4.71 18.63 20.11
N SER A 338 4.38 19.87 19.75
CA SER A 338 3.44 20.15 18.66
C SER A 338 4.07 20.03 17.25
N ASP A 339 5.36 20.35 17.14
CA ASP A 339 6.01 20.59 15.84
C ASP A 339 6.78 19.37 15.31
N GLU A 340 6.68 18.23 15.99
CA GLU A 340 7.33 17.00 15.57
C GLU A 340 6.69 16.40 14.31
N VAL A 341 7.54 15.85 13.44
CA VAL A 341 7.14 15.15 12.22
C VAL A 341 7.53 13.68 12.34
N ILE A 342 6.53 12.83 12.29
CA ILE A 342 6.69 11.38 12.27
C ILE A 342 6.67 10.92 10.83
N VAL A 343 7.67 10.14 10.39
CA VAL A 343 7.67 9.56 9.05
C VAL A 343 7.21 8.11 9.12
N LEU A 344 6.02 7.79 8.60
CA LEU A 344 5.56 6.42 8.44
C LEU A 344 6.08 5.83 7.14
N GLN A 345 6.98 4.87 7.24
CA GLN A 345 7.42 4.05 6.13
C GLN A 345 6.45 2.89 5.96
N VAL A 346 5.58 2.97 4.96
CA VAL A 346 4.62 1.91 4.62
C VAL A 346 4.98 1.29 3.28
N PRO A 347 4.61 0.02 3.00
CA PRO A 347 4.58 -0.49 1.64
C PRO A 347 3.80 0.45 0.72
N SER A 348 4.04 0.36 -0.59
CA SER A 348 3.22 1.08 -1.57
C SER A 348 1.72 0.83 -1.33
N SER A 349 1.34 -0.41 -0.97
CA SER A 349 -0.02 -0.82 -0.58
C SER A 349 -0.50 -0.31 0.78
N GLY A 350 0.12 0.72 1.34
CA GLY A 350 -0.21 1.24 2.65
C GLY A 350 0.12 0.31 3.82
N GLY A 351 -0.18 0.79 5.03
CA GLY A 351 0.12 0.08 6.27
C GLY A 351 -0.88 0.41 7.37
N GLN A 352 -0.95 -0.47 8.37
CA GLN A 352 -1.81 -0.31 9.54
C GLN A 352 -0.97 -0.19 10.81
N PHE A 353 -1.33 0.79 11.62
CA PHE A 353 -0.70 1.11 12.89
C PHE A 353 -1.76 1.10 13.99
N SER A 354 -1.31 0.88 15.21
CA SER A 354 -2.13 0.94 16.41
C SER A 354 -1.73 2.16 17.22
N LEU A 355 -2.74 2.89 17.67
CA LEU A 355 -2.62 4.04 18.55
C LEU A 355 -3.31 3.72 19.87
N THR A 356 -2.54 3.60 20.94
CA THR A 356 -3.09 3.45 22.30
C THR A 356 -2.74 4.69 23.13
N PRO A 357 -3.61 5.15 24.04
CA PRO A 357 -3.22 6.09 25.06
C PRO A 357 -2.08 5.51 25.89
N LEU A 358 -1.21 6.40 26.36
CA LEU A 358 -0.15 6.08 27.29
C LEU A 358 -0.56 6.57 28.69
N PHE A 359 -0.45 5.68 29.67
CA PHE A 359 -0.84 5.95 31.06
C PHE A 359 0.40 5.98 31.94
N SER A 360 0.61 7.08 32.66
CA SER A 360 1.69 7.18 33.64
C SER A 360 1.23 6.64 34.99
N ILE A 361 1.89 5.60 35.47
CA ILE A 361 1.73 5.04 36.81
C ILE A 361 2.89 5.59 37.64
N THR A 362 2.56 6.45 38.61
CA THR A 362 3.52 6.98 39.58
C THR A 362 3.38 6.24 40.90
N THR A 363 4.49 5.75 41.45
CA THR A 363 4.52 5.18 42.80
C THR A 363 4.69 6.30 43.83
N HIS A 364 3.96 6.22 44.95
CA HIS A 364 4.04 7.21 46.04
C HIS A 364 5.32 7.12 46.88
N ASP A 365 6.22 6.18 46.59
CA ASP A 365 7.47 6.01 47.33
C ASP A 365 8.50 7.11 46.99
N GLU A 366 9.41 7.38 47.94
CA GLU A 366 10.42 8.46 47.88
C GLU A 366 11.37 8.37 46.65
N HIS A 367 11.34 7.25 45.92
CA HIS A 367 11.96 7.09 44.62
C HIS A 367 10.85 7.08 43.56
N GLU A 368 10.55 8.25 43.01
CA GLU A 368 9.48 8.50 42.04
C GLU A 368 9.77 7.79 40.69
N LEU A 369 9.56 6.48 40.66
CA LEU A 369 9.58 5.70 39.45
C LEU A 369 8.25 5.94 38.71
N SER A 370 8.33 6.60 37.56
CA SER A 370 7.20 6.71 36.64
C SER A 370 7.29 5.60 35.59
N VAL A 371 6.28 4.75 35.56
CA VAL A 371 6.14 3.71 34.54
C VAL A 371 5.05 4.13 33.57
N LYS A 372 5.37 4.18 32.27
CA LYS A 372 4.39 4.45 31.22
C LYS A 372 3.86 3.13 30.65
N VAL A 373 2.55 2.97 30.63
CA VAL A 373 1.86 1.75 30.19
C VAL A 373 0.90 2.07 29.06
N GLY A 374 1.01 1.34 27.94
CA GLY A 374 0.07 1.38 26.82
C GLY A 374 -0.56 0.00 26.62
N LEU A 375 -1.87 -0.04 26.36
CA LEU A 375 -2.61 -1.29 26.18
C LEU A 375 -2.86 -1.56 24.70
N ALA A 376 -2.15 -2.54 24.15
CA ALA A 376 -2.23 -2.91 22.73
C ALA A 376 -3.47 -3.75 22.37
N SER A 377 -4.25 -4.20 23.36
CA SER A 377 -5.48 -4.98 23.18
C SER A 377 -6.72 -4.09 23.28
N PRO A 378 -7.81 -4.38 22.55
CA PRO A 378 -9.08 -3.68 22.69
C PRO A 378 -9.53 -3.61 24.16
N HIS A 379 -9.78 -2.41 24.66
CA HIS A 379 -10.26 -2.16 26.01
C HIS A 379 -11.19 -0.94 26.04
N SER A 380 -12.27 -1.06 26.79
CA SER A 380 -13.08 0.08 27.22
C SER A 380 -12.49 0.62 28.51
N GLY A 381 -12.37 1.95 28.64
CA GLY A 381 -11.71 2.60 29.78
C GLY A 381 -12.11 1.96 31.13
N ALA A 382 -11.11 1.48 31.86
CA ALA A 382 -11.33 0.96 33.20
C ALA A 382 -11.60 2.15 34.13
N LYS A 383 -12.78 2.20 34.73
CA LYS A 383 -13.01 3.12 35.84
C LYS A 383 -12.25 2.55 37.03
N VAL A 384 -11.12 3.17 37.37
CA VAL A 384 -10.50 2.97 38.68
C VAL A 384 -11.52 3.52 39.66
N VAL A 385 -12.32 2.63 40.25
CA VAL A 385 -13.02 2.96 41.47
C VAL A 385 -11.90 2.97 42.50
N PRO A 386 -11.44 4.15 42.97
CA PRO A 386 -10.50 4.16 44.07
C PRO A 386 -11.12 3.27 45.12
N ALA A 387 -10.40 2.25 45.58
CA ALA A 387 -10.85 1.47 46.70
C ALA A 387 -11.07 2.50 47.81
N THR A 388 -12.32 2.90 48.00
CA THR A 388 -12.73 3.57 49.22
C THR A 388 -12.15 2.65 50.25
N ARG A 389 -11.26 3.18 51.09
CA ARG A 389 -10.60 2.48 52.17
C ARG A 389 -11.70 2.11 53.16
N ALA A 390 -12.63 1.25 52.75
CA ALA A 390 -13.36 0.37 53.60
C ALA A 390 -12.22 -0.35 54.29
N GLU A 391 -12.04 -0.01 55.55
CA GLU A 391 -11.35 -0.84 56.51
C GLU A 391 -11.86 -2.24 56.24
N THR A 392 -11.12 -2.98 55.43
CA THR A 392 -11.37 -4.37 55.17
C THR A 392 -10.94 -4.98 56.48
N LEU A 393 -11.90 -5.03 57.40
CA LEU A 393 -11.95 -6.02 58.45
C LEU A 393 -11.79 -7.33 57.69
N LEU A 394 -10.53 -7.78 57.59
CA LEU A 394 -10.20 -9.08 57.06
C LEU A 394 -11.15 -10.04 57.79
N PRO A 395 -11.90 -10.88 57.07
CA PRO A 395 -12.73 -11.87 57.74
C PRO A 395 -11.81 -12.61 58.69
N THR A 396 -12.09 -12.52 60.00
CA THR A 396 -11.33 -13.25 60.99
C THR A 396 -11.32 -14.71 60.55
N PRO A 397 -10.16 -15.38 60.56
CA PRO A 397 -10.10 -16.78 60.16
C PRO A 397 -11.16 -17.57 60.93
N PRO A 398 -11.83 -18.54 60.29
CA PRO A 398 -12.83 -19.35 60.97
C PRO A 398 -12.20 -19.98 62.23
N PRO A 399 -12.94 -20.08 63.34
CA PRO A 399 -12.43 -20.69 64.56
C PRO A 399 -11.95 -22.10 64.26
N SER A 400 -10.72 -22.41 64.68
CA SER A 400 -10.11 -23.73 64.48
C SER A 400 -11.03 -24.82 65.02
N PRO A 401 -11.16 -25.98 64.33
CA PRO A 401 -11.93 -27.10 64.84
C PRO A 401 -11.42 -27.54 66.22
N PRO A 402 -12.31 -27.97 67.13
CA PRO A 402 -11.89 -28.46 68.44
C PRO A 402 -10.91 -29.62 68.28
N ALA A 403 -9.82 -29.62 69.06
CA ALA A 403 -8.84 -30.69 69.05
C ALA A 403 -9.54 -32.01 69.40
N GLU A 404 -9.75 -32.87 68.40
CA GLU A 404 -10.12 -34.24 68.65
C GLU A 404 -8.95 -34.92 69.36
N ASN A 405 -9.18 -35.37 70.60
CA ASN A 405 -8.27 -36.23 71.34
C ASN A 405 -8.13 -37.55 70.57
N THR A 406 -7.26 -37.55 69.56
CA THR A 406 -6.90 -38.73 68.80
C THR A 406 -6.14 -39.63 69.76
N THR A 407 -6.83 -40.66 70.25
CA THR A 407 -6.22 -41.75 71.01
C THR A 407 -5.32 -42.48 70.04
N LEU A 408 -4.00 -42.35 70.25
CA LEU A 408 -2.98 -43.03 69.47
C LEU A 408 -3.29 -44.53 69.44
N PRO A 409 -3.47 -45.15 68.26
CA PRO A 409 -3.51 -46.60 68.17
C PRO A 409 -2.16 -47.17 68.60
N SER A 410 -2.22 -48.11 69.54
CA SER A 410 -1.08 -48.88 70.05
C SER A 410 -0.36 -49.58 68.89
N ILE A 411 0.98 -49.47 68.89
CA ILE A 411 1.93 -49.84 67.84
C ILE A 411 2.20 -51.38 67.80
N ASP A 412 1.29 -52.22 68.29
CA ASP A 412 1.56 -53.67 68.44
C ASP A 412 0.81 -54.60 67.46
N ALA A 413 0.27 -54.09 66.35
CA ALA A 413 -0.41 -54.93 65.35
C ALA A 413 0.12 -54.77 63.91
N ALA A 414 1.39 -54.39 63.76
CA ALA A 414 2.06 -54.26 62.46
C ALA A 414 3.07 -55.40 62.20
N VAL A 415 2.65 -56.66 62.36
CA VAL A 415 3.39 -57.83 61.84
C VAL A 415 2.38 -58.92 61.47
N GLU A 416 1.81 -58.85 60.28
CA GLU A 416 1.50 -60.02 59.44
C GLU A 416 0.82 -59.57 58.14
N SER A 417 1.11 -60.29 57.06
CA SER A 417 0.51 -60.16 55.73
C SER A 417 1.18 -59.17 54.76
N MET A 418 2.48 -59.38 54.52
CA MET A 418 2.94 -59.51 53.13
C MET A 418 2.23 -60.72 52.50
N GLU A 419 1.66 -60.59 51.30
CA GLU A 419 1.81 -61.52 50.15
C GLU A 419 0.74 -61.30 49.07
N GLY A 420 1.19 -61.33 47.80
CA GLY A 420 0.37 -61.54 46.60
C GLY A 420 -0.41 -60.32 46.09
N GLU A 421 -0.55 -60.02 44.81
CA GLU A 421 -0.32 -60.74 43.57
C GLU A 421 -0.18 -59.73 42.42
N ALA A 422 0.52 -60.18 41.38
CA ALA A 422 0.67 -59.52 40.09
C ALA A 422 -0.56 -59.73 39.17
N LEU A 423 -0.44 -59.21 37.93
CA LEU A 423 -1.34 -59.32 36.75
C LEU A 423 -2.56 -58.38 36.76
N SER A 424 -3.07 -57.85 35.64
CA SER A 424 -2.71 -57.82 34.21
C SER A 424 -3.82 -57.02 33.47
N LYS A 425 -3.52 -56.58 32.23
CA LYS A 425 -4.48 -56.24 31.13
C LYS A 425 -5.29 -54.93 31.31
N THR A 426 -5.64 -54.15 30.30
CA THR A 426 -5.93 -54.36 28.85
C THR A 426 -5.98 -52.93 28.22
N VAL A 427 -5.30 -52.61 27.11
CA VAL A 427 -5.75 -52.65 25.69
C VAL A 427 -7.11 -51.97 25.42
N ASP A 428 -7.08 -50.91 24.60
CA ASP A 428 -8.06 -50.50 23.56
C ASP A 428 -7.43 -49.26 22.90
N GLU A 429 -6.85 -49.26 21.70
CA GLU A 429 -7.28 -49.65 20.33
C GLU A 429 -8.37 -48.74 19.71
N VAL A 430 -8.05 -48.36 18.47
CA VAL A 430 -8.54 -47.30 17.59
C VAL A 430 -9.91 -47.69 16.97
N PRO A 431 -10.65 -46.76 16.34
CA PRO A 431 -10.71 -46.92 14.89
C PRO A 431 -10.65 -45.61 14.07
N GLU A 432 -9.90 -45.77 12.99
CA GLU A 432 -9.81 -45.02 11.75
C GLU A 432 -11.11 -45.18 10.94
N PRO A 433 -11.40 -44.27 9.99
CA PRO A 433 -12.11 -44.70 8.80
C PRO A 433 -11.40 -44.26 7.52
N GLU A 434 -11.04 -45.27 6.71
CA GLU A 434 -10.66 -45.14 5.31
C GLU A 434 -11.85 -45.42 4.37
N LEU A 435 -11.86 -44.64 3.28
CA LEU A 435 -12.26 -44.96 1.91
C LEU A 435 -13.69 -45.43 1.57
N GLU A 436 -14.35 -44.61 0.75
CA GLU A 436 -15.13 -45.13 -0.38
C GLU A 436 -14.91 -44.26 -1.63
N SER A 437 -14.35 -44.90 -2.65
CA SER A 437 -14.20 -44.43 -4.02
C SER A 437 -15.30 -45.02 -4.90
N GLN A 438 -15.93 -44.22 -5.75
CA GLN A 438 -16.54 -44.73 -6.99
C GLN A 438 -16.34 -43.75 -8.17
N PRO A 439 -15.95 -44.26 -9.35
CA PRO A 439 -15.98 -43.55 -10.62
C PRO A 439 -17.27 -43.89 -11.39
N LEU A 440 -17.78 -42.95 -12.18
CA LEU A 440 -18.69 -43.25 -13.29
C LEU A 440 -18.36 -42.35 -14.48
N ALA A 441 -18.15 -43.01 -15.61
CA ALA A 441 -17.90 -42.46 -16.93
C ALA A 441 -19.21 -42.43 -17.75
N ASP A 442 -19.04 -41.97 -18.99
CA ASP A 442 -19.90 -42.08 -20.17
C ASP A 442 -20.93 -40.95 -20.37
N GLU A 443 -20.69 -40.05 -21.33
CA GLU A 443 -20.98 -40.13 -22.79
C GLU A 443 -22.18 -39.19 -23.05
N GLN A 444 -22.37 -38.44 -24.13
CA GLN A 444 -21.77 -38.33 -25.46
C GLN A 444 -22.37 -37.05 -26.10
N SER A 445 -21.78 -36.66 -27.24
CA SER A 445 -22.41 -35.88 -28.33
C SER A 445 -22.56 -34.37 -28.09
N GLY A 446 -22.09 -33.46 -28.94
CA GLY A 446 -21.59 -33.57 -30.30
C GLY A 446 -21.97 -32.27 -31.03
N SER A 447 -21.02 -31.59 -31.67
CA SER A 447 -21.26 -30.84 -32.91
C SER A 447 -19.93 -30.34 -33.49
N GLN A 448 -19.67 -30.84 -34.69
CA GLN A 448 -18.76 -30.33 -35.71
C GLN A 448 -19.17 -28.87 -36.04
N THR A 449 -18.36 -27.99 -36.65
CA THR A 449 -17.98 -28.08 -38.06
C THR A 449 -17.04 -26.90 -38.47
N ILE A 450 -16.22 -27.15 -39.49
CA ILE A 450 -15.57 -26.28 -40.52
C ILE A 450 -14.33 -25.40 -40.18
N SER A 451 -13.16 -26.01 -40.41
CA SER A 451 -12.09 -25.66 -41.36
C SER A 451 -12.12 -24.31 -42.11
N ALA A 452 -11.01 -23.56 -42.06
CA ALA A 452 -10.38 -22.88 -43.21
C ALA A 452 -8.95 -22.39 -42.89
N THR A 453 -7.94 -23.09 -43.40
CA THR A 453 -6.63 -22.55 -43.87
C THR A 453 -6.83 -21.81 -45.20
N PRO A 454 -5.95 -20.89 -45.69
CA PRO A 454 -4.47 -20.99 -45.78
C PRO A 454 -3.76 -19.63 -45.48
N SER A 455 -2.44 -19.41 -45.50
CA SER A 455 -1.38 -19.87 -46.39
C SER A 455 0.01 -19.65 -45.78
N THR A 456 0.90 -20.57 -46.13
CA THR A 456 2.36 -20.53 -46.25
C THR A 456 2.94 -19.21 -46.76
N LEU A 457 4.01 -18.71 -46.14
CA LEU A 457 5.10 -17.98 -46.83
C LEU A 457 6.36 -17.85 -45.94
N ASP A 458 7.40 -18.57 -46.38
CA ASP A 458 8.84 -18.27 -46.41
C ASP A 458 9.57 -17.65 -45.21
N LEU A 459 10.39 -18.50 -44.58
CA LEU A 459 11.66 -18.14 -43.95
C LEU A 459 12.72 -17.85 -45.02
N PRO A 460 13.68 -16.95 -44.74
CA PRO A 460 15.05 -17.46 -44.72
C PRO A 460 15.92 -16.85 -43.62
N GLY A 461 16.98 -17.59 -43.25
CA GLY A 461 18.20 -16.99 -42.72
C GLY A 461 18.69 -17.57 -41.39
N ARG A 462 19.37 -18.72 -41.46
CA ARG A 462 20.32 -19.15 -40.43
C ARG A 462 21.38 -18.06 -40.24
N TYR A 463 21.47 -17.49 -39.04
CA TYR A 463 22.63 -16.71 -38.62
C TYR A 463 23.51 -17.56 -37.69
N VAL A 464 24.77 -17.73 -38.08
CA VAL A 464 25.83 -18.39 -37.32
C VAL A 464 26.48 -17.34 -36.41
N PRO A 465 26.53 -17.52 -35.08
CA PRO A 465 27.34 -16.63 -34.24
C PRO A 465 28.81 -17.01 -34.38
N LYS A 466 29.62 -16.09 -34.92
CA LYS A 466 31.07 -16.10 -34.76
C LYS A 466 31.43 -15.71 -33.33
N THR A 467 32.18 -16.56 -32.66
CA THR A 467 32.91 -16.26 -31.42
C THR A 467 33.97 -15.18 -31.66
N PRO A 468 34.04 -14.14 -30.81
CA PRO A 468 35.24 -13.31 -30.70
C PRO A 468 36.17 -13.79 -29.57
N PRO A 469 37.48 -13.48 -29.68
CA PRO A 469 38.53 -14.09 -28.87
C PRO A 469 38.69 -13.46 -27.47
N SER A 470 39.11 -14.33 -26.55
CA SER A 470 39.59 -14.04 -25.21
C SER A 470 40.94 -13.29 -25.25
N SER A 471 41.02 -12.13 -24.58
CA SER A 471 42.22 -11.40 -24.13
C SER A 471 41.73 -10.13 -23.41
N ALA A 472 42.27 -9.61 -22.31
CA ALA A 472 43.40 -9.96 -21.46
C ALA A 472 43.21 -9.25 -20.10
N LEU A 473 43.86 -9.80 -19.08
CA LEU A 473 44.05 -9.25 -17.74
C LEU A 473 44.61 -7.81 -17.77
N VAL A 474 44.00 -6.90 -17.02
CA VAL A 474 44.65 -5.66 -16.57
C VAL A 474 44.31 -5.40 -15.09
N ALA A 475 45.37 -5.06 -14.37
CA ALA A 475 45.51 -4.99 -12.92
C ALA A 475 44.73 -3.84 -12.25
N GLN A 476 44.22 -4.10 -11.04
CA GLN A 476 43.78 -3.08 -10.10
C GLN A 476 44.97 -2.49 -9.32
N PRO A 477 45.00 -1.16 -9.09
CA PRO A 477 45.79 -0.58 -8.01
C PRO A 477 44.92 -0.04 -6.88
N ARG A 478 45.21 -0.59 -5.68
CA ARG A 478 45.45 0.07 -4.38
C ARG A 478 44.48 1.16 -3.86
N ASN A 479 43.85 0.80 -2.73
CA ASN A 479 43.30 1.68 -1.69
C ASN A 479 44.27 2.78 -1.22
N PRO A 480 43.72 3.90 -0.70
CA PRO A 480 43.99 4.27 0.70
C PRO A 480 42.76 4.96 1.38
N PRO A 481 42.87 5.52 2.61
CA PRO A 481 42.86 4.79 3.88
C PRO A 481 41.67 5.18 4.80
N LEU A 482 41.50 4.35 5.82
CA LEU A 482 40.59 4.47 6.96
C LEU A 482 40.77 5.79 7.73
N ILE A 483 39.65 6.45 8.03
CA ILE A 483 39.52 7.39 9.15
C ILE A 483 38.64 6.71 10.21
N SER A 484 39.19 6.65 11.41
CA SER A 484 38.59 6.15 12.63
C SER A 484 37.59 7.15 13.20
N GLU A 485 36.38 6.73 13.55
CA GLU A 485 35.63 7.35 14.64
C GLU A 485 34.99 6.30 15.54
N SER A 486 35.21 6.52 16.82
CA SER A 486 34.79 5.74 17.96
C SER A 486 33.31 5.94 18.27
N GLY A 487 32.53 4.86 18.25
CA GLY A 487 31.17 4.83 18.81
C GLY A 487 30.99 3.57 19.63
N LYS A 488 31.06 3.69 20.96
CA LYS A 488 30.74 2.61 21.90
C LYS A 488 29.26 2.26 21.79
N THR A 489 28.95 1.05 21.35
CA THR A 489 27.62 0.44 21.48
C THR A 489 27.64 -0.48 22.70
N VAL A 490 26.75 -0.22 23.66
CA VAL A 490 26.49 -1.09 24.81
C VAL A 490 25.37 -2.03 24.40
N ASN A 491 25.69 -3.32 24.23
CA ASN A 491 24.69 -4.37 24.04
C ASN A 491 24.14 -4.77 25.41
N TRP A 492 22.81 -4.69 25.57
CA TRP A 492 22.10 -5.35 26.65
C TRP A 492 21.57 -6.68 26.13
N ASP A 493 22.05 -7.75 26.77
CA ASP A 493 21.63 -9.13 26.56
C ASP A 493 20.39 -9.38 27.43
N ILE A 494 19.25 -9.70 26.81
CA ILE A 494 18.02 -10.06 27.53
C ILE A 494 17.94 -11.59 27.53
N GLN A 495 18.29 -12.18 28.68
CA GLN A 495 18.01 -13.59 28.97
C GLN A 495 16.54 -13.75 29.37
N HIS A 496 15.85 -14.65 28.67
CA HIS A 496 14.51 -15.12 29.03
C HIS A 496 14.55 -15.91 30.36
N VAL A 497 13.61 -15.57 31.25
CA VAL A 497 13.05 -16.45 32.28
C VAL A 497 11.61 -16.72 31.92
#